data_AF-A0A9W8WJJ8-F1
#
_entry.id   AF-A0A9W8WJJ8-F1
#
_cell.length_a   1.000
_cell.length_b   1.000
_cell.length_c   1.000
_cell.angle_alpha   90.00
_cell.angle_beta   90.00
_cell.angle_gamma   90.00
#
_symmetry.space_group_name_H-M   'P 1'
#
loop_
_entity.id
_entity.type
_entity.pdbx_description
1 polymer ?
#
loop_
_entity_poly.entity_id
_entity_poly.type
_entity_poly.pdbx_seq_one_letter_code
_entity_poly.pdbx_strand_id
1 'polypeptide(L)'
;MSWRKPPRVNFEEQAEYRWPFWKLGLEEDDLFGDLYERFNTAPLFIQDPDAFHHDVNEIARQSLDKEDFYSRLQRRRDQRLDELKDMQDKIGVFHLSGYTRLTPNQRFHRLRLQRYASLDCLVAFCASLLSPNEQGMMPSLGQHLPKFRTAQGPKRAPQGSSY
;
A
#
# COMPACT_ATOMS: atom_id res chain seq x y z
N MET A 1 3.86 0.66 -7.59
CA MET A 1 2.41 0.74 -7.84
C MET A 1 1.86 1.80 -6.92
N SER A 2 1.37 2.93 -7.42
CA SER A 2 0.75 3.91 -6.52
C SER A 2 -0.58 4.36 -7.10
N TRP A 3 -1.67 3.87 -6.51
CA TRP A 3 -3.02 4.38 -6.74
C TRP A 3 -3.38 5.51 -5.76
N ARG A 4 -2.40 5.97 -4.96
CA ARG A 4 -2.47 7.18 -4.13
C ARG A 4 -1.40 8.17 -4.56
N LYS A 5 -1.51 9.42 -4.12
CA LYS A 5 -0.47 10.42 -4.32
C LYS A 5 0.78 10.05 -3.49
N PRO A 6 1.99 10.44 -3.94
CA PRO A 6 3.18 10.30 -3.12
C PRO A 6 2.99 10.91 -1.72
N PRO A 7 3.67 10.38 -0.69
CA PRO A 7 3.65 10.95 0.64
C PRO A 7 4.09 12.42 0.60
N ARG A 8 3.38 13.29 1.30
CA ARG A 8 3.89 14.62 1.63
C ARG A 8 4.60 14.52 2.96
N VAL A 9 5.90 14.77 2.95
CA VAL A 9 6.75 14.71 4.14
C VAL A 9 7.17 16.12 4.51
N ASN A 10 7.00 16.47 5.78
CA ASN A 10 7.61 17.66 6.34
C ASN A 10 8.98 17.27 6.88
N PHE A 11 10.06 17.62 6.18
CA PHE A 11 11.43 17.24 6.52
C PHE A 11 11.97 17.92 7.80
N GLU A 12 11.27 18.93 8.32
CA GLU A 12 11.57 19.53 9.62
C GLU A 12 11.00 18.68 10.76
N GLU A 13 9.76 18.21 10.62
CA GLU A 13 9.07 17.40 11.62
C GLU A 13 9.44 15.91 11.55
N GLN A 14 9.85 15.43 10.38
CA GLN A 14 10.12 14.02 10.09
C GLN A 14 11.57 13.82 9.64
N ALA A 15 12.50 14.15 10.55
CA ALA A 15 13.93 14.11 10.29
C ALA A 15 14.44 12.73 9.85
N GLU A 16 13.71 11.64 10.11
CA GLU A 16 14.04 10.28 9.65
C GLU A 16 14.04 10.10 8.13
N TYR A 17 13.36 10.99 7.39
CA TYR A 17 13.35 10.98 5.92
C TYR A 17 14.41 11.90 5.30
N ARG A 18 15.20 12.61 6.12
CA ARG A 18 16.34 13.38 5.59
C ARG A 18 17.32 12.44 4.93
N TRP A 19 17.78 12.84 3.75
CA TRP A 19 18.64 12.05 2.89
C TRP A 19 19.71 12.97 2.30
N PRO A 20 20.88 12.46 1.88
CA PRO A 20 22.01 13.29 1.49
C PRO A 20 21.88 13.88 0.07
N PHE A 21 20.75 14.55 -0.23
CA PHE A 21 20.41 15.10 -1.54
C PHE A 21 21.49 16.04 -2.09
N TRP A 22 22.09 16.86 -1.22
CA TRP A 22 23.12 17.84 -1.57
C TRP A 22 24.37 17.22 -2.18
N LYS A 23 24.67 15.95 -1.87
CA LYS A 23 25.83 15.24 -2.44
C LYS A 23 25.64 14.90 -3.92
N LEU A 24 24.39 14.87 -4.37
CA LEU A 24 23.98 14.43 -5.70
C LEU A 24 23.48 15.58 -6.57
N GLY A 25 23.46 16.81 -6.04
CA GLY A 25 22.90 17.98 -6.74
C GLY A 25 21.38 17.90 -6.93
N LEU A 26 20.69 17.16 -6.06
CA LEU A 26 19.23 17.02 -6.03
C LEU A 26 18.63 17.98 -4.99
N GLU A 27 17.31 18.12 -4.99
CA GLU A 27 16.56 18.86 -3.97
C GLU A 27 16.03 17.90 -2.89
N GLU A 28 15.78 18.39 -1.68
CA GLU A 28 15.28 17.55 -0.58
C GLU A 28 13.94 16.87 -0.93
N ASP A 29 13.07 17.60 -1.64
CA ASP A 29 11.75 17.15 -2.08
C ASP A 29 11.79 16.07 -3.17
N ASP A 30 12.92 15.90 -3.88
CA ASP A 30 13.05 14.89 -4.95
C ASP A 30 12.83 13.46 -4.45
N LEU A 31 13.03 13.20 -3.15
CA LEU A 31 12.83 11.88 -2.54
C LEU A 31 11.41 11.35 -2.73
N PHE A 32 10.40 12.19 -2.52
CA PHE A 32 8.99 11.86 -2.66
C PHE A 32 8.36 12.46 -3.93
N GLY A 33 9.11 13.29 -4.67
CA GLY A 33 8.83 13.72 -6.03
C GLY A 33 9.42 12.76 -7.08
N ASP A 34 10.34 13.29 -7.89
CA ASP A 34 10.89 12.61 -9.07
C ASP A 34 11.47 11.21 -8.79
N LEU A 35 12.20 11.03 -7.69
CA LEU A 35 12.78 9.73 -7.37
C LEU A 35 11.70 8.70 -7.04
N TYR A 36 10.68 9.12 -6.29
CA TYR A 36 9.57 8.24 -5.93
C TYR A 36 8.76 7.83 -7.16
N GLU A 37 8.45 8.81 -8.02
CA GLU A 37 7.69 8.56 -9.25
C GLU A 37 8.46 7.65 -10.20
N ARG A 38 9.75 7.88 -10.39
CA ARG A 38 10.57 7.11 -11.35
C ARG A 38 10.99 5.75 -10.85
N PHE A 39 11.36 5.63 -9.58
CA PHE A 39 12.03 4.43 -9.06
C PHE A 39 11.19 3.63 -8.07
N ASN A 40 10.07 4.18 -7.58
CA ASN A 40 9.18 3.48 -6.65
C ASN A 40 7.75 3.29 -7.20
N THR A 41 7.53 3.55 -8.50
CA THR A 41 6.27 3.21 -9.19
C THR A 41 6.46 2.04 -10.15
N ALA A 42 5.36 1.33 -10.38
CA ALA A 42 5.28 0.21 -11.30
C ALA A 42 3.82 0.12 -11.78
N PRO A 43 3.59 -0.22 -13.06
CA PRO A 43 2.24 -0.41 -13.56
C PRO A 43 1.59 -1.63 -12.91
N LEU A 44 0.27 -1.58 -12.74
CA LEU A 44 -0.55 -2.69 -12.28
C LEU A 44 -1.75 -2.83 -13.23
N PHE A 45 -2.09 -4.06 -13.61
CA PHE A 45 -3.30 -4.33 -14.37
C PHE A 45 -4.54 -4.06 -13.52
N ILE A 46 -5.52 -3.37 -14.09
CA ILE A 46 -6.75 -2.96 -13.38
C ILE A 46 -7.72 -4.13 -13.24
N GLN A 47 -7.81 -4.98 -14.27
CA GLN A 47 -8.75 -6.09 -14.38
C GLN A 47 -8.01 -7.40 -14.60
N ASP A 48 -8.64 -8.50 -14.21
CA ASP A 48 -8.26 -9.83 -14.67
C ASP A 48 -8.55 -9.99 -16.18
N PRO A 49 -7.97 -11.01 -16.85
CA PRO A 49 -8.11 -11.18 -18.29
C PRO A 49 -9.55 -11.34 -18.77
N ASP A 50 -10.41 -12.03 -18.01
CA ASP A 50 -11.79 -12.30 -18.42
C ASP A 50 -12.62 -11.01 -18.36
N ALA A 51 -12.51 -10.26 -17.28
CA ALA A 51 -13.18 -8.96 -17.13
C ALA A 51 -12.74 -7.97 -18.22
N PHE A 52 -11.43 -7.92 -18.53
CA PHE A 52 -10.92 -7.08 -19.62
C PHE A 52 -11.46 -7.52 -20.98
N HIS A 53 -11.46 -8.82 -21.28
CA HIS A 53 -12.01 -9.35 -22.53
C HIS A 53 -13.50 -9.02 -22.68
N HIS A 54 -14.28 -9.14 -21.61
CA HIS A 54 -15.69 -8.77 -21.63
C HIS A 54 -15.91 -7.29 -21.94
N ASP A 55 -15.19 -6.39 -21.27
CA ASP A 55 -15.28 -4.95 -21.54
C ASP A 55 -14.89 -4.63 -23.01
N VAL A 56 -13.81 -5.25 -23.52
CA VAL A 56 -13.38 -5.10 -24.92
C VAL A 56 -14.44 -5.57 -25.90
N ASN A 57 -14.99 -6.77 -25.72
CA ASN A 57 -15.97 -7.35 -26.63
C ASN A 57 -17.30 -6.58 -26.60
N GLU A 58 -17.75 -6.12 -25.42
CA GLU A 58 -18.93 -5.27 -25.28
C GLU A 58 -18.75 -3.95 -26.03
N ILE A 59 -17.63 -3.26 -25.81
CA ILE A 59 -17.36 -1.95 -26.40
C ILE A 59 -17.14 -2.05 -27.90
N ALA A 60 -16.43 -3.08 -28.38
CA ALA A 60 -16.19 -3.29 -29.81
C ALA A 60 -17.50 -3.40 -30.61
N ARG A 61 -18.52 -4.08 -30.06
CA ARG A 61 -19.84 -4.22 -30.70
C ARG A 61 -20.62 -2.91 -30.79
N GLN A 62 -20.31 -1.94 -29.94
CA GLN A 62 -21.00 -0.65 -29.84
C GLN A 62 -20.23 0.49 -30.52
N SER A 63 -19.01 0.22 -31.00
CA SER A 63 -18.11 1.24 -31.54
C SER A 63 -18.31 1.39 -33.04
N LEU A 64 -18.26 2.64 -33.51
CA LEU A 64 -18.44 2.96 -34.93
C LEU A 64 -17.16 2.69 -35.74
N ASP A 65 -16.02 3.01 -35.15
CA ASP A 65 -14.70 2.87 -35.73
C ASP A 65 -13.66 2.67 -34.61
N LYS A 66 -12.39 2.61 -35.02
CA LYS A 66 -11.26 2.38 -34.13
C LYS A 66 -11.03 3.51 -33.12
N GLU A 67 -11.27 4.76 -33.51
CA GLU A 67 -11.05 5.91 -32.62
C GLU A 67 -12.17 6.03 -31.58
N ASP A 68 -13.43 5.82 -31.98
CA ASP A 68 -14.55 5.70 -31.04
C ASP A 68 -14.34 4.53 -30.06
N PHE A 69 -13.86 3.39 -30.55
CA PHE A 69 -13.51 2.23 -29.74
C PHE A 69 -12.46 2.57 -28.67
N TYR A 70 -11.35 3.21 -29.06
CA TYR A 70 -10.31 3.61 -28.11
C TYR A 70 -10.78 4.66 -27.12
N SER A 71 -11.56 5.64 -27.57
CA SER A 71 -12.17 6.65 -26.68
C SER A 71 -13.10 6.02 -25.64
N ARG A 72 -13.90 5.03 -26.03
CA ARG A 72 -14.77 4.27 -25.11
C ARG A 72 -13.98 3.39 -24.14
N LEU A 73 -12.93 2.72 -24.62
CA LEU A 73 -12.06 1.92 -23.75
C LEU A 73 -11.32 2.77 -22.72
N GLN A 74 -10.83 3.94 -23.10
CA GLN A 74 -10.21 4.87 -22.17
C GLN A 74 -11.19 5.29 -21.07
N ARG A 75 -12.43 5.65 -21.44
CA ARG A 75 -13.49 5.97 -20.46
C ARG A 75 -13.81 4.79 -19.55
N ARG A 76 -13.91 3.57 -20.09
CA ARG A 76 -14.17 2.36 -19.28
C ARG A 76 -13.01 2.08 -18.32
N ARG A 77 -11.75 2.21 -18.76
CA ARG A 77 -10.56 2.07 -17.90
C ARG A 77 -10.62 3.05 -16.73
N ASP A 78 -10.91 4.32 -16.99
CA ASP A 78 -10.96 5.35 -15.95
C ASP A 78 -12.12 5.09 -14.98
N GLN A 79 -13.30 4.70 -15.51
CA GLN A 79 -14.43 4.26 -14.70
C GLN A 79 -14.07 3.08 -13.79
N ARG A 80 -13.46 2.01 -14.31
CA ARG A 80 -13.04 0.83 -13.53
C ARG A 80 -12.06 1.22 -12.43
N LEU A 81 -11.12 2.11 -12.73
CA LEU A 81 -10.16 2.58 -11.74
C LEU A 81 -10.85 3.33 -10.59
N ASP A 82 -11.84 4.17 -10.90
CA ASP A 82 -12.58 4.92 -9.89
C ASP A 82 -13.52 4.01 -9.06
N GLU A 83 -14.18 3.04 -9.69
CA GLU A 83 -14.96 2.00 -9.00
C GLU A 83 -14.11 1.23 -7.97
N LEU A 84 -12.90 0.81 -8.36
CA LEU A 84 -11.99 0.09 -7.48
C LEU A 84 -11.47 0.96 -6.33
N LYS A 85 -11.16 2.24 -6.59
CA LYS A 85 -10.74 3.18 -5.55
C LYS A 85 -11.85 3.42 -4.53
N ASP A 86 -13.06 3.68 -4.99
CA ASP A 86 -14.23 3.87 -4.13
C ASP A 86 -14.50 2.63 -3.27
N MET A 87 -14.45 1.44 -3.87
CA MET A 87 -14.63 0.19 -3.14
C MET A 87 -13.52 -0.02 -2.10
N GLN A 88 -12.27 0.27 -2.45
CA GLN A 88 -11.14 0.17 -1.52
C GLN A 88 -11.30 1.10 -0.32
N ASP A 89 -11.74 2.35 -0.55
CA ASP A 89 -11.99 3.32 0.52
C ASP A 89 -13.15 2.89 1.42
N LYS A 90 -14.25 2.38 0.85
CA LYS A 90 -15.39 1.82 1.60
C LYS A 90 -14.97 0.65 2.48
N ILE A 91 -14.21 -0.32 1.95
CA ILE A 91 -13.70 -1.44 2.76
C ILE A 91 -12.78 -0.92 3.87
N GLY A 92 -11.98 0.11 3.59
CA GLY A 92 -11.17 0.80 4.59
C GLY A 92 -12.00 1.36 5.76
N VAL A 93 -13.12 2.02 5.47
CA VAL A 93 -14.04 2.54 6.50
C VAL A 93 -14.59 1.40 7.36
N PHE A 94 -15.06 0.30 6.76
CA PHE A 94 -15.56 -0.86 7.52
C PHE A 94 -14.50 -1.45 8.46
N HIS A 95 -13.24 -1.52 7.99
CA HIS A 95 -12.14 -2.00 8.82
C HIS A 95 -11.82 -1.07 10.00
N LEU A 96 -11.79 0.25 9.77
CA LEU A 96 -11.54 1.25 10.82
C LEU A 96 -12.66 1.33 11.85
N SER A 97 -13.91 1.14 11.42
CA SER A 97 -15.09 1.16 12.29
C SER A 97 -15.30 -0.14 13.07
N GLY A 98 -14.37 -1.10 12.98
CA GLY A 98 -14.38 -2.32 13.79
C GLY A 98 -15.19 -3.48 13.18
N TYR A 99 -15.81 -3.30 12.01
CA TYR A 99 -16.47 -4.36 11.26
C TYR A 99 -15.45 -5.23 10.52
N THR A 100 -14.57 -5.91 11.27
CA THR A 100 -13.51 -6.74 10.69
C THR A 100 -13.17 -7.95 11.54
N ARG A 101 -12.97 -9.08 10.86
CA ARG A 101 -12.52 -10.36 11.45
C ARG A 101 -10.99 -10.47 11.55
N LEU A 102 -10.26 -9.44 11.12
CA LEU A 102 -8.80 -9.45 11.13
C LEU A 102 -8.24 -9.43 12.56
N THR A 103 -7.19 -10.21 12.79
CA THR A 103 -6.39 -10.17 14.03
C THR A 103 -5.66 -8.83 14.15
N PRO A 104 -5.15 -8.45 15.35
CA PRO A 104 -4.40 -7.20 15.50
C PRO A 104 -3.21 -7.05 14.54
N ASN A 105 -2.47 -8.14 14.28
CA ASN A 105 -1.36 -8.14 13.34
C ASN A 105 -1.84 -7.88 11.89
N GLN A 106 -2.90 -8.57 11.47
CA GLN A 106 -3.48 -8.38 10.14
C GLN A 106 -4.06 -6.97 9.95
N ARG A 107 -4.70 -6.42 10.99
CA ARG A 107 -5.19 -5.03 11.01
C ARG A 107 -4.05 -4.04 10.81
N PHE A 108 -2.91 -4.25 11.47
CA PHE A 108 -1.72 -3.40 11.27
C PHE A 108 -1.25 -3.39 9.82
N HIS A 109 -1.09 -4.56 9.19
CA HIS A 109 -0.67 -4.63 7.78
C HIS A 109 -1.73 -4.06 6.84
N ARG A 110 -3.02 -4.25 7.14
CA ARG A 110 -4.12 -3.66 6.38
C ARG A 110 -4.11 -2.13 6.44
N LEU A 111 -3.85 -1.54 7.61
CA LEU A 111 -3.72 -0.09 7.76
C LEU A 111 -2.52 0.46 6.98
N ARG A 112 -1.38 -0.24 6.99
CA ARG A 112 -0.22 0.12 6.16
C ARG A 112 -0.56 0.07 4.67
N LEU A 113 -1.25 -0.98 4.21
CA LEU A 113 -1.70 -1.07 2.81
C LEU A 113 -2.62 0.07 2.42
N GLN A 114 -3.58 0.43 3.28
CA GLN A 114 -4.49 1.55 3.02
C GLN A 114 -3.76 2.90 3.00
N ARG A 115 -2.76 3.09 3.85
CA ARG A 115 -1.99 4.34 3.95
C ARG A 115 -1.00 4.52 2.80
N TYR A 116 -0.21 3.48 2.50
CA TYR A 116 0.93 3.58 1.58
C TYR A 116 0.66 3.06 0.18
N ALA A 117 -0.38 2.23 -0.01
CA ALA A 117 -0.78 1.70 -1.31
C ALA A 117 0.37 1.06 -2.10
N SER A 118 1.35 0.46 -1.41
CA SER A 118 2.55 -0.10 -2.02
C SER A 118 2.47 -1.62 -2.16
N LEU A 119 3.22 -2.17 -3.11
CA LEU A 119 3.33 -3.62 -3.30
C LEU A 119 3.91 -4.30 -2.04
N ASP A 120 4.89 -3.67 -1.36
CA ASP A 120 5.40 -4.15 -0.07
C ASP A 120 4.27 -4.34 0.95
N CYS A 121 3.39 -3.34 1.10
CA CYS A 121 2.30 -3.42 2.04
C CYS A 121 1.25 -4.46 1.63
N LEU A 122 1.01 -4.64 0.33
CA LEU A 122 0.08 -5.66 -0.18
C LEU A 122 0.60 -7.06 0.14
N VAL A 123 1.87 -7.32 -0.18
CA VAL A 123 2.53 -8.59 0.09
C VAL A 123 2.58 -8.87 1.59
N ALA A 124 2.94 -7.87 2.41
CA ALA A 124 2.93 -7.97 3.87
C ALA A 124 1.54 -8.28 4.44
N PHE A 125 0.48 -7.68 3.88
CA PHE A 125 -0.88 -8.00 4.26
C PHE A 125 -1.24 -9.45 3.89
N CYS A 126 -0.97 -9.88 2.65
CA CYS A 126 -1.21 -11.26 2.23
C CYS A 126 -0.48 -12.28 3.11
N ALA A 127 0.80 -12.04 3.43
CA ALA A 127 1.55 -12.94 4.30
C ALA A 127 1.01 -12.99 5.73
N SER A 128 0.44 -11.90 6.24
CA SER A 128 -0.20 -11.91 7.56
C SER A 128 -1.46 -12.81 7.65
N LEU A 129 -1.99 -13.26 6.51
CA LEU A 129 -3.11 -14.19 6.41
C LEU A 129 -2.67 -15.67 6.36
N LEU A 130 -1.37 -15.94 6.23
CA LEU A 130 -0.85 -17.29 6.07
C LEU A 130 -0.61 -17.95 7.43
N SER A 131 -0.93 -19.24 7.50
CA SER A 131 -0.59 -20.11 8.62
C SER A 131 0.78 -20.76 8.38
N PRO A 132 1.45 -21.26 9.43
CA PRO A 132 2.61 -22.14 9.24
C PRO A 132 2.28 -23.31 8.33
N ASN A 133 3.23 -23.71 7.51
CA ASN A 133 3.10 -24.94 6.73
C ASN A 133 3.22 -26.19 7.63
N GLU A 134 3.15 -27.38 7.03
CA GLU A 134 3.23 -28.67 7.75
C GLU A 134 4.52 -28.84 8.58
N GLN A 135 5.60 -28.12 8.23
CA GLN A 135 6.86 -28.11 8.97
C GLN A 135 6.95 -27.00 10.03
N GLY A 136 5.86 -26.26 10.27
CA GLY A 136 5.83 -25.13 11.20
C GLY A 136 6.53 -23.87 10.68
N MET A 137 6.93 -23.84 9.41
CA MET A 137 7.56 -22.66 8.81
C MET A 137 6.51 -21.65 8.35
N MET A 138 6.66 -20.41 8.79
CA MET A 138 5.94 -19.26 8.25
C MET A 138 6.67 -18.75 7.00
N PRO A 139 5.96 -18.36 5.94
CA PRO A 139 6.58 -17.65 4.82
C PRO A 139 7.17 -16.34 5.33
N SER A 140 8.49 -16.29 5.49
CA SER A 140 9.18 -15.09 5.93
C SER A 140 9.27 -14.13 4.76
N LEU A 141 8.39 -13.14 4.71
CA LEU A 141 8.76 -11.90 4.04
C LEU A 141 9.89 -11.30 4.87
N GLY A 142 11.07 -11.12 4.26
CA GLY A 142 12.29 -10.70 4.96
C GLY A 142 12.07 -9.53 5.93
N GLN A 143 12.95 -9.45 6.93
CA GLN A 143 12.96 -8.55 8.10
C GLN A 143 13.02 -7.03 7.80
N HIS A 144 12.48 -6.55 6.68
CA HIS A 144 12.53 -5.15 6.25
C HIS A 144 11.45 -4.26 6.89
N LEU A 145 10.63 -4.82 7.78
CA LEU A 145 9.71 -4.03 8.59
C LEU A 145 10.44 -3.46 9.80
N PRO A 146 10.31 -2.16 10.13
CA PRO A 146 10.85 -1.62 11.36
C PRO A 146 10.30 -2.45 12.52
N LYS A 147 11.21 -3.07 13.28
CA LYS A 147 10.88 -3.82 14.48
C LYS A 147 10.10 -2.88 15.40
N PHE A 148 8.86 -3.23 15.73
CA PHE A 148 8.17 -2.57 16.82
C PHE A 148 9.05 -2.66 18.06
N ARG A 149 9.56 -1.53 18.53
CA ARG A 149 9.99 -1.41 19.91
C ARG A 149 8.72 -1.55 20.73
N THR A 150 8.48 -2.74 21.26
CA THR A 150 7.61 -2.88 22.41
C THR A 150 8.21 -1.97 23.48
N ALA A 151 7.44 -0.96 23.92
CA ALA A 151 7.83 -0.13 25.02
C ALA A 151 8.09 -1.05 26.21
N GLN A 152 9.37 -1.19 26.59
CA GLN A 152 9.69 -1.78 27.88
C GLN A 152 9.05 -0.87 28.92
N GLY A 153 8.02 -1.39 29.59
CA GLY A 153 7.42 -0.72 30.73
C GLY A 153 8.49 -0.39 31.78
N PRO A 154 8.30 0.66 32.58
CA PRO A 154 9.32 1.15 33.48
C PRO A 154 9.75 0.03 34.44
N LYS A 155 11.06 -0.26 34.47
CA LYS A 155 11.66 -1.11 35.50
C LYS A 155 11.38 -0.47 36.85
N ARG A 156 10.53 -1.10 37.67
CA ARG A 156 10.40 -0.73 39.09
C ARG A 156 11.77 -0.86 39.74
N ALA A 157 12.25 0.24 40.33
CA ALA A 157 13.43 0.23 41.18
C ALA A 157 13.20 -0.69 42.40
N PRO A 158 14.21 -1.44 42.85
CA PRO A 158 14.09 -2.23 44.06
C PRO A 158 13.96 -1.28 45.26
N GLN A 159 12.91 -1.45 46.06
CA GLN A 159 12.76 -0.79 47.34
C GLN A 159 13.87 -1.31 48.26
N GLY A 160 14.79 -0.43 48.65
CA GLY A 160 15.77 -0.70 49.68
C GLY A 160 15.06 -0.95 51.00
N SER A 161 15.28 -2.14 51.56
CA SER A 161 14.97 -2.45 52.95
C SER A 161 16.02 -1.76 53.81
N SER A 162 15.61 -0.80 54.63
CA SER A 162 16.47 -0.26 55.70
C SER A 162 15.95 -0.79 57.02
N TYR A 163 16.87 -1.43 57.74
CA TYR A 163 16.76 -1.80 59.15
C TYR A 163 16.66 -0.55 60.04
#